data_AF-A0AAW2IK79-F1
#
_entry.id   AF-A0AAW2IK79-F1
#
_cell.length_a   1.000
_cell.length_b   1.000
_cell.length_c   1.000
_cell.angle_alpha   90.00
_cell.angle_beta   90.00
_cell.angle_gamma   90.00
#
_symmetry.space_group_name_H-M   'P 1'
#
loop_
_entity.id
_entity.type
_entity.pdbx_description
1 polymer ?
#
loop_
_entity_poly.entity_id
_entity_poly.type
_entity_poly.pdbx_seq_one_letter_code
_entity_poly.pdbx_strand_id
1 'polypeptide(L)'
;MDKPWLSHLGGVCVLCGREVETHDHLFFRCRYSRRCIRDLKEATHFSWPNRAWEEDITWASTRWKGRHIVQAAYRALLSAIVYHIWRERNQRVFQHIERPSTTIATICGSRD
;
A
#
# COMPACT_ATOMS: atom_id res chain seq x y z
N MET A 1 15.54 -25.12 14.53
CA MET A 1 15.85 -24.16 13.45
C MET A 1 14.69 -23.19 13.39
N ASP A 2 14.75 -22.13 14.18
CA ASP A 2 13.72 -21.10 14.18
C ASP A 2 13.98 -20.20 12.98
N LYS A 3 13.05 -20.21 12.03
CA LYS A 3 13.10 -19.35 10.84
C LYS A 3 12.43 -18.04 11.22
N PRO A 4 13.16 -16.99 11.62
CA PRO A 4 12.54 -15.80 12.20
C PRO A 4 11.58 -15.15 11.20
N TRP A 5 11.88 -15.20 9.90
CA TRP A 5 10.99 -14.72 8.84
C TRP A 5 9.63 -15.44 8.76
N LEU A 6 9.48 -16.65 9.29
CA LEU A 6 8.20 -17.37 9.32
C LEU A 6 7.27 -16.92 10.46
N SER A 7 7.77 -16.27 11.51
CA SER A 7 6.96 -15.91 12.70
C SER A 7 5.78 -14.97 12.39
N HIS A 8 5.85 -14.29 11.25
CA HIS A 8 4.88 -13.31 10.77
C HIS A 8 3.83 -13.90 9.83
N LEU A 9 4.05 -15.12 9.29
CA LEU A 9 3.14 -15.74 8.34
C LEU A 9 1.91 -16.27 9.06
N GLY A 10 0.74 -15.74 8.73
CA GLY A 10 -0.54 -16.10 9.35
C GLY A 10 -0.79 -15.43 10.71
N GLY A 11 0.05 -14.48 11.11
CA GLY A 11 -0.12 -13.68 12.33
C GLY A 11 -1.05 -12.47 12.15
N VAL A 12 -1.24 -11.72 13.23
CA VAL A 12 -1.93 -10.43 13.19
C VAL A 12 -1.09 -9.43 12.36
N CYS A 13 -1.73 -8.69 11.47
CA CYS A 13 -1.10 -7.70 10.61
C CYS A 13 -0.34 -6.66 11.42
N VAL A 14 0.96 -6.55 11.16
CA VAL A 14 1.87 -5.65 11.88
C VAL A 14 1.59 -4.16 11.64
N LEU A 15 0.88 -3.83 10.54
CA LEU A 15 0.50 -2.46 10.25
C LEU A 15 -0.68 -1.98 11.08
N CYS A 16 -1.67 -2.85 11.31
CA CYS A 16 -2.90 -2.47 12.02
C CYS A 16 -3.03 -3.04 13.43
N GLY A 17 -2.38 -4.18 13.73
CA GLY A 17 -2.50 -4.90 14.99
C GLY A 17 -3.89 -5.47 15.26
N ARG A 18 -4.73 -5.72 14.24
CA ARG A 18 -6.17 -6.04 14.42
C ARG A 18 -6.67 -7.28 13.69
N GLU A 19 -6.34 -7.42 12.41
CA GLU A 19 -6.79 -8.54 11.57
C GLU A 19 -5.62 -9.41 11.17
N VAL A 20 -5.89 -10.63 10.69
CA VAL A 20 -4.85 -11.52 10.14
C VAL A 20 -4.18 -10.87 8.93
N GLU A 21 -2.86 -10.96 8.86
CA GLU A 21 -2.09 -10.52 7.70
C GLU A 21 -2.36 -11.46 6.52
N THR A 22 -3.09 -10.95 5.53
CA THR A 22 -3.23 -11.56 4.20
C THR A 22 -2.77 -10.55 3.15
N HIS A 23 -2.55 -10.99 1.91
CA HIS A 23 -2.24 -10.08 0.81
C HIS A 23 -3.32 -9.00 0.67
N ASP A 24 -4.58 -9.42 0.62
CA ASP A 24 -5.74 -8.53 0.47
C ASP A 24 -5.86 -7.55 1.65
N HIS A 25 -5.66 -8.05 2.88
CA HIS A 25 -5.65 -7.18 4.05
C HIS A 25 -4.49 -6.19 4.00
N LEU A 26 -3.25 -6.65 3.78
CA LEU A 26 -2.05 -5.83 3.83
C LEU A 26 -2.14 -4.62 2.90
N PHE A 27 -2.59 -4.79 1.66
CA PHE A 27 -2.59 -3.71 0.67
C PHE A 27 -3.90 -2.94 0.58
N PHE A 28 -5.06 -3.56 0.84
CA PHE A 28 -6.35 -2.92 0.52
C PHE A 28 -7.35 -2.84 1.68
N ARG A 29 -7.37 -3.80 2.62
CA ARG A 29 -8.33 -3.73 3.75
C ARG A 29 -7.75 -3.11 5.02
N CYS A 30 -6.44 -3.17 5.20
CA CYS A 30 -5.74 -2.68 6.37
C CYS A 30 -6.05 -1.19 6.58
N ARG A 31 -6.40 -0.82 7.82
CA ARG A 31 -6.70 0.58 8.18
C ARG A 31 -5.54 1.53 7.86
N TYR A 32 -4.30 1.06 8.03
CA TYR A 32 -3.09 1.82 7.71
C TYR A 32 -3.02 2.07 6.20
N SER A 33 -3.11 1.00 5.40
CA SER A 33 -3.03 1.06 3.95
C SER A 33 -4.15 1.88 3.33
N ARG A 34 -5.40 1.73 3.82
CA ARG A 34 -6.54 2.56 3.39
C ARG A 34 -6.32 4.04 3.66
N ARG A 35 -5.71 4.38 4.79
CA ARG A 35 -5.38 5.78 5.11
C ARG A 35 -4.33 6.31 4.15
N CYS A 36 -3.30 5.53 3.88
CA CYS A 36 -2.27 5.89 2.91
C CYS A 36 -2.83 6.10 1.49
N ILE A 37 -3.71 5.21 1.02
CA ILE A 37 -4.36 5.35 -0.29
C ILE A 37 -5.29 6.57 -0.34
N ARG A 38 -6.03 6.84 0.73
CA ARG A 38 -6.89 8.02 0.84
C ARG A 38 -6.06 9.30 0.77
N ASP A 39 -5.02 9.42 1.57
CA ASP A 39 -4.16 10.60 1.61
C ASP A 39 -3.48 10.82 0.24
N LEU A 40 -3.10 9.74 -0.45
CA LEU A 40 -2.61 9.80 -1.84
C LEU A 40 -3.67 10.29 -2.83
N LYS A 41 -4.90 9.77 -2.73
CA LYS A 41 -6.03 10.16 -3.58
C LYS A 41 -6.38 11.64 -3.43
N GLU A 42 -6.34 12.15 -2.20
CA GLU A 42 -6.54 13.58 -1.90
C GLU A 42 -5.43 14.44 -2.51
N ALA A 43 -4.18 13.98 -2.49
CA ALA A 43 -3.04 14.72 -3.04
C ALA A 43 -2.94 14.72 -4.58
N THR A 44 -3.45 13.68 -5.25
CA THR A 44 -3.17 13.44 -6.69
C THR A 44 -4.41 13.31 -7.57
N HIS A 45 -5.61 13.35 -6.98
CA HIS A 45 -6.86 12.96 -7.65
C HIS A 45 -6.81 11.55 -8.28
N PHE A 46 -5.95 10.68 -7.74
CA PHE A 46 -5.81 9.28 -8.14
C PHE A 46 -7.08 8.50 -7.81
N SER A 47 -7.80 8.10 -8.86
CA SER A 47 -9.02 7.31 -8.70
C SER A 47 -8.69 5.85 -8.48
N TRP A 48 -8.64 5.42 -7.22
CA TRP A 48 -8.54 4.01 -6.83
C TRP A 48 -9.86 3.49 -6.25
N PRO A 49 -10.38 2.33 -6.71
CA PRO A 49 -11.65 1.77 -6.27
C PRO A 49 -11.65 1.19 -4.84
N ASN A 50 -10.49 0.75 -4.32
CA ASN A 50 -10.35 0.09 -3.01
C ASN A 50 -11.23 -1.19 -2.86
N ARG A 51 -11.20 -2.08 -3.85
CA ARG A 51 -11.83 -3.41 -3.80
C ARG A 51 -10.83 -4.48 -3.36
N ALA A 52 -11.20 -5.75 -3.51
CA ALA A 52 -10.29 -6.88 -3.33
C ALA A 52 -9.11 -6.79 -4.31
N TRP A 53 -7.96 -7.35 -3.91
CA TRP A 53 -6.71 -7.21 -4.66
C TRP A 53 -6.84 -7.59 -6.12
N GLU A 54 -7.40 -8.77 -6.41
CA GLU A 54 -7.50 -9.27 -7.78
C GLU A 54 -8.41 -8.39 -8.65
N GLU A 55 -9.52 -7.90 -8.08
CA GLU A 55 -10.48 -7.05 -8.79
C GLU A 55 -9.85 -5.70 -9.16
N ASP A 56 -9.12 -5.11 -8.22
CA ASP A 56 -8.50 -3.80 -8.41
C ASP A 56 -7.31 -3.84 -9.35
N ILE A 57 -6.46 -4.87 -9.27
CA ILE A 57 -5.37 -5.07 -10.23
C ILE A 57 -5.92 -5.33 -11.63
N THR A 58 -6.96 -6.16 -11.76
CA THR A 58 -7.60 -6.43 -13.05
C THR A 58 -8.19 -5.15 -13.64
N TRP A 59 -8.89 -4.36 -12.84
CA TRP A 59 -9.42 -3.07 -13.26
C TRP A 59 -8.33 -2.07 -13.65
N ALA A 60 -7.25 -1.97 -12.88
CA ALA A 60 -6.14 -1.08 -13.18
C ALA A 60 -5.47 -1.48 -14.51
N SER A 61 -5.27 -2.78 -14.72
CA SER A 61 -4.66 -3.33 -15.92
C SER A 61 -5.50 -3.07 -17.19
N THR A 62 -6.82 -2.96 -17.04
CA THR A 62 -7.74 -2.65 -18.15
C THR A 62 -7.90 -1.15 -18.36
N ARG A 63 -7.99 -0.36 -17.28
CA ARG A 63 -8.22 1.09 -17.32
C ARG A 63 -6.98 1.88 -17.72
N TRP A 64 -5.80 1.47 -17.27
CA TRP A 64 -4.55 2.18 -17.47
C TRP A 64 -3.68 1.50 -18.52
N LYS A 65 -4.25 1.16 -19.68
CA LYS A 65 -3.52 0.61 -20.82
C LYS A 65 -2.83 1.71 -21.64
N GLY A 66 -1.75 1.34 -22.33
CA GLY A 66 -1.06 2.21 -23.28
C GLY A 66 -0.02 3.16 -22.69
N ARG A 67 0.56 4.00 -23.57
CA ARG A 67 1.72 4.85 -23.29
C ARG A 67 1.38 6.29 -22.89
N HIS A 68 0.10 6.64 -22.81
CA HIS A 68 -0.31 7.99 -22.42
C HIS A 68 0.24 8.34 -21.03
N ILE A 69 0.77 9.55 -20.87
CA ILE A 69 1.50 9.98 -19.67
C ILE A 69 0.68 9.84 -18.38
N VAL A 70 -0.61 10.15 -18.44
CA VAL A 70 -1.53 9.99 -17.29
C VAL A 70 -1.64 8.52 -16.87
N GLN A 71 -1.69 7.59 -17.84
CA GLN A 71 -1.77 6.15 -17.52
C GLN A 71 -0.45 5.65 -16.95
N ALA A 72 0.68 6.17 -17.43
CA ALA A 72 1.99 5.88 -16.86
C ALA A 72 2.11 6.40 -15.42
N ALA A 73 1.64 7.62 -15.16
CA ALA A 73 1.61 8.22 -13.84
C ALA A 73 0.75 7.40 -12.87
N TYR A 74 -0.44 6.95 -13.26
CA TYR A 74 -1.29 6.12 -12.41
C TYR A 74 -0.67 4.77 -12.08
N ARG A 75 0.00 4.11 -13.05
CA ARG A 75 0.76 2.88 -12.77
C ARG A 75 1.92 3.16 -11.81
N ALA A 76 2.63 4.28 -11.97
CA ALA A 76 3.71 4.66 -11.06
C ALA A 76 3.21 4.95 -9.64
N LEU A 77 2.08 5.65 -9.49
CA LEU A 77 1.44 5.91 -8.21
C LEU A 77 1.00 4.61 -7.51
N LEU A 78 0.40 3.66 -8.25
CA LEU A 78 0.05 2.35 -7.72
C LEU A 78 1.30 1.58 -7.26
N SER A 79 2.35 1.55 -8.07
CA SER A 79 3.61 0.90 -7.69
C SER A 79 4.23 1.54 -6.45
N ALA A 80 4.21 2.87 -6.37
CA ALA A 80 4.73 3.61 -5.22
C ALA A 80 3.95 3.26 -3.95
N ILE A 81 2.62 3.32 -3.95
CA ILE A 81 1.84 3.03 -2.74
C ILE A 81 2.04 1.58 -2.25
N VAL A 82 2.06 0.61 -3.17
CA VAL A 82 2.34 -0.80 -2.84
C VAL A 82 3.74 -0.95 -2.25
N TYR A 83 4.75 -0.35 -2.87
CA TYR A 83 6.12 -0.39 -2.38
C TYR A 83 6.25 0.23 -0.97
N HIS A 84 5.62 1.38 -0.73
CA HIS A 84 5.68 2.04 0.56
C HIS A 84 5.00 1.24 1.67
N ILE A 85 3.85 0.61 1.40
CA ILE A 85 3.18 -0.30 2.33
C ILE A 85 4.09 -1.49 2.67
N TRP A 86 4.66 -2.13 1.64
CA TRP A 86 5.56 -3.27 1.82
C TRP A 86 6.82 -2.87 2.61
N ARG A 87 7.41 -1.71 2.30
CA ARG A 87 8.58 -1.18 2.99
C ARG A 87 8.27 -0.92 4.47
N GLU A 88 7.16 -0.27 4.79
CA GLU A 88 6.76 -0.02 6.18
C GLU A 88 6.55 -1.35 6.93
N ARG A 89 5.83 -2.31 6.33
CA ARG A 89 5.63 -3.65 6.90
C ARG A 89 6.97 -4.29 7.27
N ASN A 90 7.93 -4.26 6.35
CA ASN A 90 9.25 -4.83 6.59
C ASN A 90 10.05 -4.06 7.64
N GLN A 91 9.90 -2.74 7.73
CA GLN A 91 10.57 -1.96 8.76
C GLN A 91 10.02 -2.25 10.16
N ARG A 92 8.71 -2.45 10.31
CA ARG A 92 8.12 -2.89 11.58
C ARG A 92 8.60 -4.28 11.98
N VAL A 93 8.66 -5.18 11.01
CA VAL A 93 9.05 -6.58 11.21
C VAL A 93 10.53 -6.73 11.55
N PHE A 94 11.42 -6.11 10.77
CA PHE A 94 12.87 -6.38 10.86
C PHE A 94 13.66 -5.29 11.57
N GLN A 95 13.09 -4.09 11.72
CA GLN A 95 13.79 -2.94 12.30
C GLN A 95 13.08 -2.36 13.53
N HIS A 96 11.87 -2.84 13.86
CA HIS A 96 11.03 -2.31 14.94
C HIS A 96 10.77 -0.78 14.82
N ILE A 97 10.76 -0.25 13.59
CA ILE A 97 10.46 1.15 13.30
C ILE A 97 9.01 1.26 12.86
N GLU A 98 8.24 2.12 13.53
CA GLU A 98 6.85 2.44 13.16
C GLU A 98 6.74 3.89 12.69
N ARG A 99 6.27 4.09 11.46
CA ARG A 99 5.93 5.42 10.95
C ARG A 99 4.41 5.60 10.85
N PRO A 100 3.91 6.84 11.05
CA PRO A 100 2.51 7.14 10.83
C PRO A 100 2.16 7.10 9.34
N SER A 101 0.91 6.75 9.04
CA SER A 101 0.40 6.63 7.66
C SER A 101 0.49 7.94 6.86
N THR A 102 0.58 9.08 7.56
CA THR A 102 0.71 10.42 6.97
C THR A 102 2.02 10.63 6.22
N THR A 103 3.06 9.82 6.48
CA THR A 103 4.32 9.86 5.72
C THR A 103 4.12 9.49 4.24
N ILE A 104 3.00 8.87 3.85
CA ILE A 104 2.71 8.58 2.45
C ILE A 104 2.27 9.84 1.68
N ALA A 105 1.70 10.84 2.35
CA ALA A 105 1.32 12.10 1.72
C ALA A 105 2.54 12.86 1.14
N THR A 106 3.74 12.61 1.68
CA THR A 106 4.97 13.24 1.18
C THR A 106 5.47 12.63 -0.14
N ILE A 107 4.99 11.45 -0.55
CA ILE A 107 5.30 10.86 -1.87
C ILE A 107 4.85 11.78 -3.00
N CYS A 108 3.77 12.54 -2.78
CA CYS A 108 3.20 13.44 -3.77
C CYS A 108 3.24 14.92 -3.35
N GLY A 109 3.81 15.23 -2.18
CA GLY A 109 3.84 16.58 -1.65
C GLY A 109 4.99 16.80 -0.67
N SER A 110 6.17 17.10 -1.20
CA SER A 110 6.96 18.19 -0.62
C SER A 110 6.18 19.48 -0.87
N ARG A 111 5.33 19.85 0.09
CA ARG A 111 4.95 21.25 0.25
C ARG A 111 6.14 21.91 0.93
N ASP A 112 7.03 22.46 0.12
CA ASP A 112 7.77 23.64 0.56
C ASP A 112 6.78 24.79 0.82
#